data_AF-A0A968Z831-F1
#
_entry.id   AF-A0A968Z831-F1
#
_cell.length_a   1.000
_cell.length_b   1.000
_cell.length_c   1.000
_cell.angle_alpha   90.00
_cell.angle_beta   90.00
_cell.angle_gamma   90.00
#
_symmetry.space_group_name_H-M   'P 1'
#
loop_
_entity.id
_entity.type
_entity.pdbx_description
1 polymer ?
#
loop_
_entity_poly.entity_id
_entity_poly.type
_entity_poly.pdbx_seq_one_letter_code
_entity_poly.pdbx_strand_id
1 'polypeptide(L)'
;MIFENVRLKNLVQAPKVQHPPQTEPTLFESNRPFTPAATAAPMVSSLQAQLRKDRWGKDASGLAYFLHQAKGKSSNIIEHYITTPGKITILPWDEAIQIIDKFGLLTAKLHLIFAAHTMRQDKAWESHFTLKGSDIIAELGWDKRTDLNKFQKLNEVAKAAFALGCLTIQATWVEGWDRKRVECSVQTSRMWETLVEVRGGQLNLKGKIDEPTEVYITVRPGLWTYAFLNKAGYEAKKALYQFGYLAQDILKIDPYHDELALRLGLHLTLESRFHTSGTYKVQTLLEALLPQTDINEAIENRDKAYKLTNRWNHALEVLSELKRAFQIEFDPATYPEQLRPGSKARKPRGYFERLLAAKITIHPPAPIPELLAAKTDPKLVLPKSNPAIQTVNSSTTTSTELTGEQIRLARQAKGWSQVKLAGWLGVTQAFVSNIEKGNRTLSKEMEAKLRKLLDIQD
;
A
#
# COMPACT_ATOMS: atom_id res chain seq x y z
N MET A 1 -12.08 -24.56 21.17
CA MET A 1 -12.54 -24.16 22.53
C MET A 1 -11.91 -22.87 23.07
N ILE A 2 -10.83 -22.32 22.48
CA ILE A 2 -10.26 -21.02 22.90
C ILE A 2 -10.95 -19.82 22.20
N PHE A 3 -11.60 -20.01 21.04
CA PHE A 3 -12.08 -18.91 20.19
C PHE A 3 -13.58 -18.59 20.22
N GLU A 4 -14.43 -19.35 20.91
CA GLU A 4 -15.70 -18.76 21.38
C GLU A 4 -15.45 -17.65 22.43
N ASN A 5 -14.25 -17.62 23.00
CA ASN A 5 -13.76 -16.61 23.95
C ASN A 5 -12.82 -15.54 23.36
N VAL A 6 -12.48 -15.61 22.07
CA VAL A 6 -11.81 -14.53 21.31
C VAL A 6 -12.85 -13.76 20.47
N ARG A 7 -14.05 -13.55 21.02
CA ARG A 7 -14.99 -12.55 20.50
C ARG A 7 -14.53 -11.15 20.91
N LEU A 8 -13.95 -10.41 19.96
CA LEU A 8 -13.99 -8.93 19.95
C LEU A 8 -13.63 -8.29 21.31
N LYS A 9 -12.52 -8.72 21.94
CA LYS A 9 -12.06 -8.15 23.22
C LYS A 9 -11.18 -6.89 23.05
N ASN A 10 -10.76 -6.60 21.81
CA ASN A 10 -9.96 -5.42 21.49
C ASN A 10 -10.72 -4.35 20.70
N LEU A 11 -12.06 -4.49 20.59
CA LEU A 11 -12.90 -3.33 20.31
C LEU A 11 -12.94 -2.51 21.60
N VAL A 12 -12.27 -1.37 21.62
CA VAL A 12 -12.49 -0.40 22.68
C VAL A 12 -13.91 0.10 22.51
N GLN A 13 -14.81 -0.30 23.42
CA GLN A 13 -16.05 0.43 23.60
C GLN A 13 -15.65 1.79 24.17
N ALA A 14 -15.55 2.79 23.29
CA ALA A 14 -15.32 4.13 23.76
C ALA A 14 -16.48 4.52 24.70
N PRO A 15 -16.22 5.19 25.84
CA PRO A 15 -17.28 5.90 26.56
C PRO A 15 -18.00 6.83 25.57
N LYS A 16 -19.23 7.28 25.84
CA LYS A 16 -20.00 8.20 24.98
C LYS A 16 -19.17 9.46 24.64
N VAL A 17 -18.28 9.39 23.64
CA VAL A 17 -17.56 10.53 23.11
C VAL A 17 -18.60 11.29 22.30
N GLN A 18 -18.94 12.49 22.76
CA GLN A 18 -20.03 13.30 22.20
C GLN A 18 -19.79 13.73 20.74
N HIS A 19 -18.58 13.55 20.21
CA HIS A 19 -18.23 13.86 18.82
C HIS A 19 -17.55 12.68 18.10
N PRO A 20 -17.85 12.45 16.80
CA PRO A 20 -17.12 11.47 15.99
C PRO A 20 -15.64 11.86 15.88
N PRO A 21 -14.71 10.89 15.79
CA PRO A 21 -13.30 11.21 15.59
C PRO A 21 -13.11 11.90 14.24
N GLN A 22 -12.09 12.74 14.13
CA GLN A 22 -11.72 13.32 12.83
C GLN A 22 -11.25 12.20 11.91
N THR A 23 -11.83 12.13 10.70
CA THR A 23 -11.50 11.11 9.70
C THR A 23 -10.85 11.73 8.47
N GLU A 24 -10.04 10.93 7.79
CA GLU A 24 -9.50 11.28 6.48
C GLU A 24 -10.62 11.36 5.43
N PRO A 25 -10.47 12.23 4.41
CA PRO A 25 -11.34 12.20 3.25
C PRO A 25 -11.09 10.95 2.41
N THR A 26 -12.07 10.57 1.59
CA THR A 26 -11.96 9.43 0.67
C THR A 26 -10.73 9.52 -0.26
N LEU A 27 -10.26 8.37 -0.74
CA LEU A 27 -9.08 8.25 -1.58
C LEU A 27 -9.25 8.87 -2.96
N PHE A 28 -10.45 8.75 -3.53
CA PHE A 28 -10.73 9.05 -4.92
C PHE A 28 -11.77 10.15 -5.04
N GLU A 29 -11.43 11.15 -5.85
CA GLU A 29 -12.35 12.19 -6.29
C GLU A 29 -12.92 11.82 -7.65
N SER A 30 -14.13 12.30 -7.99
CA SER A 30 -14.82 11.94 -9.24
C SER A 30 -13.99 12.17 -10.51
N ASN A 31 -13.09 13.16 -10.48
CA ASN A 31 -12.22 13.51 -11.62
C ASN A 31 -10.82 12.88 -11.53
N ARG A 32 -10.50 12.13 -10.47
CA ARG A 32 -9.19 11.53 -10.23
C ARG A 32 -9.31 10.08 -9.76
N PRO A 33 -9.41 9.11 -10.69
CA PRO A 33 -9.64 7.70 -10.37
C PRO A 33 -8.37 6.94 -9.95
N PHE A 34 -7.27 7.65 -9.70
CA PHE A 34 -5.99 7.07 -9.28
C PHE A 34 -5.34 7.90 -8.17
N THR A 35 -4.64 7.23 -7.26
CA THR A 35 -3.96 7.85 -6.12
C THR A 35 -2.59 7.21 -5.89
N PRO A 36 -1.57 7.95 -5.42
CA PRO A 36 -0.31 7.34 -5.00
C PRO A 36 -0.55 6.31 -3.89
N ALA A 37 0.15 5.19 -3.95
CA ALA A 37 0.15 4.15 -2.92
C ALA A 37 1.56 3.63 -2.69
N ALA A 38 1.88 3.30 -1.44
CA ALA A 38 3.11 2.59 -1.14
C ALA A 38 3.11 1.23 -1.84
N THR A 39 4.15 0.94 -2.62
CA THR A 39 4.28 -0.38 -3.28
C THR A 39 5.66 -0.99 -3.10
N ALA A 40 6.37 -0.60 -2.03
CA ALA A 40 7.68 -1.11 -1.67
C ALA A 40 7.69 -2.63 -1.41
N ALA A 41 8.87 -3.25 -1.33
CA ALA A 41 8.99 -4.70 -1.09
C ALA A 41 8.19 -5.22 0.13
N PRO A 42 8.15 -4.53 1.29
CA PRO A 42 7.24 -4.88 2.40
C PRO A 42 5.76 -5.02 2.03
N MET A 43 5.26 -4.19 1.11
CA MET A 43 3.87 -4.24 0.65
C MET A 43 3.63 -5.47 -0.21
N VAL A 44 4.57 -5.80 -1.09
CA VAL A 44 4.52 -6.98 -1.97
C VAL A 44 4.53 -8.25 -1.14
N SER A 45 5.47 -8.38 -0.21
CA SER A 45 5.60 -9.57 0.63
C SER A 45 4.40 -9.73 1.57
N SER A 46 3.88 -8.63 2.12
CA SER A 46 2.66 -8.63 2.94
C SER A 46 1.42 -9.03 2.13
N LEU A 47 1.27 -8.56 0.88
CA LEU A 47 0.19 -9.03 0.00
C LEU A 47 0.29 -10.55 -0.24
N GLN A 48 1.49 -11.05 -0.52
CA GLN A 48 1.71 -12.48 -0.69
C GLN A 48 1.37 -13.25 0.59
N ALA A 49 1.80 -12.77 1.76
CA ALA A 49 1.48 -13.39 3.04
C ALA A 49 -0.03 -13.47 3.30
N GLN A 50 -0.82 -12.51 2.80
CA GLN A 50 -2.28 -12.55 2.94
C GLN A 50 -2.96 -13.51 1.96
N LEU A 51 -2.46 -13.61 0.72
CA LEU A 51 -3.11 -14.36 -0.36
C LEU A 51 -2.57 -15.78 -0.56
N ARG A 52 -1.35 -16.06 -0.10
CA ARG A 52 -0.64 -17.33 -0.25
C ARG A 52 -0.51 -18.05 1.08
N LYS A 53 -1.67 -18.48 1.61
CA LYS A 53 -1.76 -19.29 2.83
C LYS A 53 -0.93 -20.56 2.75
N ASP A 54 -0.81 -21.13 1.55
CA ASP A 54 0.01 -22.29 1.22
C ASP A 54 1.52 -22.10 1.48
N ARG A 55 1.98 -20.84 1.62
CA ARG A 55 3.39 -20.50 1.87
C ARG A 55 3.70 -20.19 3.34
N TRP A 56 2.71 -20.22 4.21
CA TRP A 56 2.95 -20.14 5.65
C TRP A 56 3.43 -21.50 6.19
N GLY A 57 4.34 -21.46 7.16
CA GLY A 57 4.83 -22.65 7.83
C GLY A 57 5.15 -22.42 9.30
N LYS A 58 5.73 -23.44 9.93
CA LYS A 58 6.30 -23.36 11.28
C LYS A 58 7.80 -23.14 11.16
N ASP A 59 8.35 -22.22 11.96
CA ASP A 59 9.79 -22.16 12.15
C ASP A 59 10.28 -23.23 13.14
N ALA A 60 11.59 -23.26 13.40
CA ALA A 60 12.21 -24.21 14.32
C ALA A 60 11.71 -24.07 15.78
N SER A 61 11.09 -22.94 16.13
CA SER A 61 10.51 -22.66 17.45
C SER A 61 9.00 -22.89 17.50
N GLY A 62 8.39 -23.35 16.39
CA GLY A 62 6.96 -23.61 16.29
C GLY A 62 6.09 -22.36 16.07
N LEU A 63 6.70 -21.21 15.77
CA LEU A 63 5.99 -19.96 15.47
C LEU A 63 5.51 -19.95 14.02
N ALA A 64 4.41 -19.26 13.76
CA ALA A 64 3.95 -19.06 12.39
C ALA A 64 4.87 -18.10 11.64
N TYR A 65 5.35 -18.56 10.49
CA TYR A 65 6.41 -17.92 9.74
C TYR A 65 6.08 -17.87 8.25
N PHE A 66 6.37 -16.73 7.63
CA PHE A 66 6.35 -16.56 6.18
C PHE A 66 7.60 -15.80 5.74
N LEU A 67 8.29 -16.36 4.74
CA LEU A 67 9.53 -15.82 4.18
C LEU A 67 9.33 -15.33 2.74
N HIS A 68 9.69 -14.08 2.52
CA HIS A 68 9.90 -13.51 1.20
C HIS A 68 11.39 -13.25 0.97
N GLN A 69 11.93 -13.79 -0.12
CA GLN A 69 13.31 -13.58 -0.54
C GLN A 69 13.33 -13.06 -1.98
N ALA A 70 14.11 -12.01 -2.23
CA ALA A 70 14.20 -11.42 -3.56
C ALA A 70 14.98 -12.32 -4.53
N LYS A 71 14.42 -12.58 -5.72
CA LYS A 71 15.02 -13.47 -6.73
C LYS A 71 16.41 -13.03 -7.20
N GLY A 72 16.67 -11.73 -7.31
CA GLY A 72 17.93 -11.19 -7.82
C GLY A 72 19.03 -10.98 -6.77
N LYS A 73 18.68 -10.99 -5.49
CA LYS A 73 19.63 -10.73 -4.40
C LYS A 73 19.19 -11.46 -3.14
N SER A 74 19.76 -12.64 -2.91
CA SER A 74 19.37 -13.53 -1.81
C SER A 74 19.53 -12.94 -0.41
N SER A 75 20.35 -11.89 -0.25
CA SER A 75 20.47 -11.16 1.03
C SER A 75 19.25 -10.27 1.33
N ASN A 76 18.39 -10.00 0.36
CA ASN A 76 17.19 -9.21 0.54
C ASN A 76 16.06 -10.12 0.99
N ILE A 77 15.76 -10.04 2.28
CA ILE A 77 14.87 -10.95 3.00
C ILE A 77 13.84 -10.13 3.78
N ILE A 78 12.58 -10.57 3.71
CA ILE A 78 11.48 -10.05 4.53
C ILE A 78 10.76 -11.23 5.17
N GLU A 79 10.60 -11.14 6.48
CA GLU A 79 9.97 -12.16 7.31
C GLU A 79 8.68 -11.59 7.89
N HIS A 80 7.64 -12.41 7.89
CA HIS A 80 6.35 -12.09 8.46
C HIS A 80 5.98 -13.10 9.54
N TYR A 81 5.53 -12.58 10.67
CA TYR A 81 4.96 -13.35 11.77
C TYR A 81 3.58 -12.81 12.14
N ILE A 82 2.83 -13.61 12.89
CA ILE A 82 1.56 -13.22 13.46
C ILE A 82 1.73 -12.90 14.93
N THR A 83 1.07 -11.86 15.41
CA THR A 83 1.17 -11.42 16.81
C THR A 83 -0.21 -11.17 17.41
N THR A 84 -0.31 -11.24 18.74
CA THR A 84 -1.55 -10.87 19.44
C THR A 84 -1.90 -9.40 19.16
N PRO A 85 -3.17 -9.00 19.14
CA PRO A 85 -3.50 -7.59 18.99
C PRO A 85 -3.22 -6.84 20.30
N GLY A 86 -2.62 -5.65 20.21
CA GLY A 86 -2.26 -4.79 21.34
C GLY A 86 -0.85 -5.00 21.91
N LYS A 87 -0.33 -6.24 21.96
CA LYS A 87 1.08 -6.53 22.33
C LYS A 87 1.79 -7.22 21.19
N ILE A 88 3.04 -6.85 20.89
CA ILE A 88 3.87 -7.53 19.87
C ILE A 88 4.44 -8.83 20.46
N THR A 89 3.57 -9.77 20.77
CA THR A 89 3.94 -11.14 21.17
C THR A 89 3.64 -12.07 20.01
N ILE A 90 4.67 -12.70 19.45
CA ILE A 90 4.55 -13.61 18.30
C ILE A 90 3.77 -14.85 18.72
N LEU A 91 2.84 -15.26 17.89
CA LEU A 91 1.94 -16.37 18.15
C LEU A 91 2.52 -17.71 17.66
N PRO A 92 2.37 -18.79 18.45
CA PRO A 92 2.54 -20.16 17.96
C PRO A 92 1.59 -20.45 16.79
N TRP A 93 1.96 -21.43 15.96
CA TRP A 93 1.19 -21.79 14.76
C TRP A 93 -0.31 -22.01 15.00
N ASP A 94 -0.68 -22.79 16.03
CA ASP A 94 -2.07 -23.19 16.26
C ASP A 94 -2.99 -22.01 16.64
N GLU A 95 -2.41 -20.93 17.18
CA GLU A 95 -3.13 -19.67 17.43
C GLU A 95 -3.08 -18.75 16.21
N ALA A 96 -1.91 -18.66 15.57
CA ALA A 96 -1.68 -17.81 14.41
C ALA A 96 -2.55 -18.19 13.21
N ILE A 97 -2.79 -19.49 12.99
CA ILE A 97 -3.59 -19.98 11.86
C ILE A 97 -4.99 -19.37 11.83
N GLN A 98 -5.55 -19.05 12.99
CA GLN A 98 -6.88 -18.47 13.13
C GLN A 98 -6.93 -17.00 12.67
N ILE A 99 -5.78 -16.32 12.65
CA ILE A 99 -5.61 -15.00 12.05
C ILE A 99 -5.27 -15.15 10.58
N ILE A 100 -4.39 -16.10 10.21
CA ILE A 100 -4.04 -16.38 8.81
C ILE A 100 -5.29 -16.72 8.00
N ASP A 101 -6.23 -17.47 8.58
CA ASP A 101 -7.49 -17.83 7.94
C ASP A 101 -8.39 -16.63 7.64
N LYS A 102 -8.24 -15.53 8.38
CA LYS A 102 -8.97 -14.27 8.14
C LYS A 102 -8.36 -13.45 7.01
N PHE A 103 -7.13 -13.73 6.58
CA PHE A 103 -6.57 -13.07 5.41
C PHE A 103 -7.25 -13.53 4.13
N GLY A 104 -7.36 -12.61 3.18
CA GLY A 104 -7.94 -12.86 1.87
C GLY A 104 -8.03 -11.60 1.02
N LEU A 105 -8.93 -11.61 0.05
CA LEU A 105 -9.06 -10.52 -0.92
C LEU A 105 -9.50 -9.20 -0.29
N LEU A 106 -10.32 -9.24 0.76
CA LEU A 106 -10.73 -8.04 1.49
C LEU A 106 -9.57 -7.41 2.25
N THR A 107 -8.76 -8.20 2.97
CA THR A 107 -7.58 -7.68 3.67
C THR A 107 -6.58 -7.13 2.66
N ALA A 108 -6.43 -7.77 1.50
CA ALA A 108 -5.56 -7.29 0.43
C ALA A 108 -6.00 -5.95 -0.17
N LYS A 109 -7.31 -5.75 -0.39
CA LYS A 109 -7.85 -4.45 -0.82
C LYS A 109 -7.62 -3.38 0.25
N LEU A 110 -7.94 -3.69 1.51
CA LEU A 110 -7.76 -2.77 2.63
C LEU A 110 -6.27 -2.44 2.87
N HIS A 111 -5.38 -3.38 2.61
CA HIS A 111 -3.93 -3.16 2.64
C HIS A 111 -3.49 -2.07 1.67
N LEU A 112 -4.05 -2.03 0.45
CA LEU A 112 -3.79 -0.97 -0.53
C LEU A 112 -4.46 0.36 -0.17
N ILE A 113 -5.64 0.34 0.45
CA ILE A 113 -6.27 1.56 0.99
C ILE A 113 -5.37 2.20 2.05
N PHE A 114 -4.86 1.40 3.00
CA PHE A 114 -3.90 1.88 4.00
C PHE A 114 -2.62 2.41 3.36
N ALA A 115 -2.12 1.73 2.33
CA ALA A 115 -0.95 2.16 1.57
C ALA A 115 -1.14 3.53 0.90
N ALA A 116 -2.34 3.80 0.39
CA ALA A 116 -2.67 5.07 -0.27
C ALA A 116 -2.82 6.21 0.76
N HIS A 117 -3.51 5.99 1.87
CA HIS A 117 -3.59 6.99 2.94
C HIS A 117 -2.24 7.28 3.59
N THR A 118 -1.37 6.28 3.68
CA THR A 118 0.02 6.45 4.17
C THR A 118 0.79 7.43 3.29
N MET A 119 0.57 7.44 1.98
CA MET A 119 1.23 8.38 1.05
C MET A 119 0.73 9.82 1.19
N ARG A 120 -0.40 10.06 1.88
CA ARG A 120 -0.89 11.40 2.21
C ARG A 120 -0.22 11.99 3.46
N GLN A 121 0.54 11.19 4.19
CA GLN A 121 1.19 11.61 5.42
C GLN A 121 2.60 12.14 5.15
N ASP A 122 2.96 13.27 5.77
CA ASP A 122 4.31 13.84 5.64
C ASP A 122 5.40 12.91 6.23
N LYS A 123 5.09 12.30 7.39
CA LYS A 123 5.97 11.38 8.11
C LYS A 123 5.21 10.12 8.52
N ALA A 124 5.04 9.21 7.56
CA ALA A 124 4.29 7.97 7.73
C ALA A 124 4.57 7.19 9.04
N TRP A 125 5.83 7.11 9.46
CA TRP A 125 6.27 6.33 10.64
C TRP A 125 5.96 6.99 12.01
N GLU A 126 5.64 8.28 12.01
CA GLU A 126 5.25 9.07 13.20
C GLU A 126 3.75 9.37 13.22
N SER A 127 3.11 9.36 12.05
CA SER A 127 1.69 9.71 11.86
C SER A 127 0.73 8.56 12.16
N HIS A 128 -0.53 8.91 12.35
CA HIS A 128 -1.67 8.00 12.26
C HIS A 128 -2.81 8.71 11.53
N PHE A 129 -3.76 7.94 11.03
CA PHE A 129 -4.97 8.46 10.39
C PHE A 129 -6.17 7.59 10.73
N THR A 130 -7.38 8.18 10.72
CA THR A 130 -8.62 7.47 11.04
C THR A 130 -9.51 7.39 9.81
N LEU A 131 -9.96 6.19 9.49
CA LEU A 131 -10.87 5.92 8.37
C LEU A 131 -12.26 5.56 8.89
N LYS A 132 -13.28 6.02 8.17
CA LYS A 132 -14.68 5.68 8.43
C LYS A 132 -15.06 4.42 7.65
N GLY A 133 -15.75 3.48 8.31
CA GLY A 133 -16.13 2.20 7.73
C GLY A 133 -17.07 2.35 6.54
N SER A 134 -18.04 3.26 6.61
CA SER A 134 -18.91 3.59 5.48
C SER A 134 -18.16 4.13 4.25
N ASP A 135 -17.12 4.92 4.45
CA ASP A 135 -16.29 5.43 3.33
C ASP A 135 -15.47 4.31 2.69
N ILE A 136 -14.91 3.40 3.49
CA ILE A 136 -14.23 2.19 2.99
C ILE A 136 -15.20 1.32 2.18
N ILE A 137 -16.45 1.13 2.64
CA ILE A 137 -17.48 0.38 1.93
C ILE A 137 -17.73 0.98 0.53
N ALA A 138 -17.81 2.30 0.44
CA ALA A 138 -17.99 3.00 -0.84
C ALA A 138 -16.78 2.84 -1.77
N GLU A 139 -15.56 2.93 -1.23
CA GLU A 139 -14.33 2.73 -2.00
C GLU A 139 -14.20 1.30 -2.55
N LEU A 140 -14.65 0.30 -1.79
CA LEU A 140 -14.73 -1.10 -2.23
C LEU A 140 -15.84 -1.35 -3.26
N GLY A 141 -16.70 -0.36 -3.53
CA GLY A 141 -17.86 -0.51 -4.42
C GLY A 141 -18.98 -1.38 -3.83
N TRP A 142 -18.99 -1.56 -2.52
CA TRP A 142 -19.94 -2.44 -1.83
C TRP A 142 -21.33 -1.84 -1.66
N ASP A 143 -21.57 -0.60 -2.08
CA ASP A 143 -22.93 0.00 -2.09
C ASP A 143 -23.90 -0.83 -2.94
N LYS A 144 -23.40 -1.46 -4.00
CA LYS A 144 -24.17 -2.32 -4.92
C LYS A 144 -24.38 -3.75 -4.39
N ARG A 145 -23.65 -4.13 -3.34
CA ARG A 145 -23.69 -5.48 -2.77
C ARG A 145 -24.93 -5.65 -1.91
N THR A 146 -25.83 -6.57 -2.29
CA THR A 146 -27.15 -6.74 -1.65
C THR A 146 -27.23 -7.95 -0.71
N ASP A 147 -26.31 -8.90 -0.79
CA ASP A 147 -26.26 -10.09 0.09
C ASP A 147 -25.89 -9.76 1.53
N LEU A 148 -25.22 -8.62 1.76
CA LEU A 148 -24.89 -8.11 3.10
C LEU A 148 -25.63 -6.80 3.38
N ASN A 149 -26.17 -6.68 4.59
CA ASN A 149 -26.67 -5.41 5.09
C ASN A 149 -25.52 -4.50 5.58
N LYS A 150 -25.85 -3.26 5.97
CA LYS A 150 -24.85 -2.25 6.35
C LYS A 150 -23.95 -2.71 7.51
N PHE A 151 -24.52 -3.24 8.59
CA PHE A 151 -23.74 -3.61 9.77
C PHE A 151 -22.83 -4.83 9.48
N GLN A 152 -23.29 -5.76 8.63
CA GLN A 152 -22.48 -6.90 8.21
C GLN A 152 -21.26 -6.44 7.40
N LYS A 153 -21.46 -5.51 6.45
CA LYS A 153 -20.34 -4.90 5.70
C LYS A 153 -19.32 -4.23 6.63
N LEU A 154 -19.81 -3.46 7.60
CA LEU A 154 -18.97 -2.80 8.61
C LEU A 154 -18.18 -3.82 9.47
N ASN A 155 -18.84 -4.90 9.88
CA ASN A 155 -18.20 -5.98 10.63
C ASN A 155 -17.11 -6.70 9.82
N GLU A 156 -17.31 -6.92 8.52
CA GLU A 156 -16.28 -7.50 7.65
C GLU A 156 -15.06 -6.58 7.51
N VAL A 157 -15.28 -5.27 7.32
CA VAL A 157 -14.21 -4.26 7.29
C VAL A 157 -13.45 -4.22 8.62
N ALA A 158 -14.15 -4.26 9.75
CA ALA A 158 -13.56 -4.32 11.10
C ALA A 158 -12.68 -5.57 11.30
N LYS A 159 -13.18 -6.74 10.92
CA LYS A 159 -12.44 -8.01 11.01
C LYS A 159 -11.18 -7.99 10.13
N ALA A 160 -11.29 -7.45 8.92
CA ALA A 160 -10.16 -7.33 8.00
C ALA A 160 -9.08 -6.38 8.53
N ALA A 161 -9.48 -5.21 9.04
CA ALA A 161 -8.57 -4.25 9.66
C ALA A 161 -7.83 -4.88 10.86
N PHE A 162 -8.57 -5.57 11.72
CA PHE A 162 -8.00 -6.30 12.85
C PHE A 162 -6.96 -7.35 12.42
N ALA A 163 -7.26 -8.14 11.39
CA ALA A 163 -6.32 -9.14 10.87
C ALA A 163 -5.05 -8.49 10.34
N LEU A 164 -5.17 -7.39 9.59
CA LEU A 164 -4.02 -6.60 9.12
C LEU A 164 -3.18 -6.06 10.29
N GLY A 165 -3.84 -5.67 11.37
CA GLY A 165 -3.21 -5.26 12.62
C GLY A 165 -2.38 -6.36 13.28
N CYS A 166 -2.56 -7.64 12.94
CA CYS A 166 -1.83 -8.77 13.51
C CYS A 166 -0.56 -9.15 12.75
N LEU A 167 -0.36 -8.62 11.54
CA LEU A 167 0.76 -8.95 10.68
C LEU A 167 2.00 -8.13 11.06
N THR A 168 3.11 -8.82 11.29
CA THR A 168 4.42 -8.19 11.55
C THR A 168 5.33 -8.25 10.35
N ILE A 169 6.40 -7.47 10.42
CA ILE A 169 7.51 -7.47 9.49
C ILE A 169 8.83 -7.39 10.23
N GLN A 170 9.80 -8.13 9.71
CA GLN A 170 11.22 -7.94 9.90
C GLN A 170 11.87 -7.95 8.52
N ALA A 171 12.78 -7.02 8.26
CA ALA A 171 13.35 -6.90 6.92
C ALA A 171 14.84 -6.55 6.95
N THR A 172 15.59 -7.18 6.05
CA THR A 172 16.93 -6.77 5.65
C THR A 172 16.92 -6.57 4.15
N TRP A 173 17.16 -5.34 3.71
CA TRP A 173 17.02 -4.96 2.31
C TRP A 173 18.13 -4.03 1.88
N VAL A 174 18.74 -4.34 0.74
CA VAL A 174 19.85 -3.56 0.21
C VAL A 174 19.59 -3.28 -1.26
N GLU A 175 19.45 -2.00 -1.60
CA GLU A 175 19.13 -1.54 -2.94
C GLU A 175 20.19 -0.58 -3.50
N GLY A 176 20.38 -0.60 -4.82
CA GLY A 176 21.43 0.15 -5.49
C GLY A 176 22.75 -0.63 -5.65
N TRP A 177 23.68 -0.02 -6.40
CA TRP A 177 24.99 -0.58 -6.72
C TRP A 177 26.11 0.26 -6.11
N ASP A 178 27.15 -0.40 -5.58
CA ASP A 178 28.41 0.20 -5.11
C ASP A 178 28.20 1.46 -4.24
N ARG A 179 28.72 2.63 -4.63
CA ARG A 179 28.65 3.90 -3.88
C ARG A 179 27.26 4.54 -3.78
N LYS A 180 26.23 3.96 -4.41
CA LYS A 180 24.82 4.39 -4.34
C LYS A 180 23.93 3.39 -3.60
N ARG A 181 24.53 2.53 -2.78
CA ARG A 181 23.84 1.52 -1.97
C ARG A 181 23.08 2.17 -0.82
N VAL A 182 21.81 1.80 -0.67
CA VAL A 182 20.99 2.09 0.50
C VAL A 182 20.69 0.78 1.19
N GLU A 183 21.01 0.73 2.48
CA GLU A 183 20.71 -0.40 3.35
C GLU A 183 19.55 -0.03 4.27
N CYS A 184 18.55 -0.89 4.27
CA CYS A 184 17.35 -0.77 5.06
C CYS A 184 17.28 -2.01 5.95
N SER A 185 17.29 -1.77 7.26
CA SER A 185 16.94 -2.80 8.24
C SER A 185 15.69 -2.34 8.99
N VAL A 186 14.73 -3.24 9.12
CA VAL A 186 13.51 -3.02 9.88
C VAL A 186 13.48 -4.07 10.97
N GLN A 187 13.59 -3.61 12.21
CA GLN A 187 13.38 -4.47 13.38
C GLN A 187 11.93 -4.98 13.42
N THR A 188 11.73 -6.09 14.12
CA THR A 188 10.41 -6.71 14.30
C THR A 188 9.38 -5.68 14.74
N SER A 189 8.44 -5.37 13.86
CA SER A 189 7.41 -4.36 14.08
C SER A 189 6.14 -4.74 13.31
N ARG A 190 5.04 -4.02 13.49
CA ARG A 190 3.81 -4.27 12.72
C ARG A 190 3.97 -3.77 11.29
N MET A 191 3.27 -4.42 10.36
CA MET A 191 2.99 -3.79 9.05
C MET A 191 2.07 -2.58 9.25
N TRP A 192 1.01 -2.79 10.02
CA TRP A 192 0.02 -1.78 10.41
C TRP A 192 -0.33 -1.96 11.88
N GLU A 193 -0.33 -0.88 12.64
CA GLU A 193 -1.00 -0.84 13.93
C GLU A 193 -2.43 -0.35 13.70
N THR A 194 -3.41 -1.17 14.04
CA THR A 194 -4.83 -0.85 13.82
C THR A 194 -5.58 -0.83 15.14
N LEU A 195 -6.34 0.24 15.37
CA LEU A 195 -7.35 0.33 16.41
C LEU A 195 -8.72 0.39 15.74
N VAL A 196 -9.61 -0.52 16.13
CA VAL A 196 -10.97 -0.58 15.58
C VAL A 196 -11.96 -0.15 16.66
N GLU A 197 -12.62 0.98 16.44
CA GLU A 197 -13.69 1.49 17.28
C GLU A 197 -15.03 1.21 16.60
N VAL A 198 -15.93 0.54 17.31
CA VAL A 198 -17.28 0.24 16.83
C VAL A 198 -18.26 1.15 17.57
N ARG A 199 -19.14 1.86 16.85
CA ARG A 199 -20.06 2.85 17.43
C ARG A 199 -21.51 2.64 17.00
N GLY A 200 -22.41 2.92 17.95
CA GLY A 200 -23.86 2.85 17.80
C GLY A 200 -24.37 1.44 17.49
N GLY A 201 -25.69 1.23 17.54
CA GLY A 201 -26.30 -0.04 17.18
C GLY A 201 -26.84 -0.88 18.33
N GLN A 202 -27.38 -2.05 18.00
CA GLN A 202 -28.01 -2.95 18.95
C GLN A 202 -26.97 -3.72 19.77
N LEU A 203 -27.20 -3.82 21.08
CA LEU A 203 -26.40 -4.62 22.00
C LEU A 203 -26.87 -6.08 21.97
N ASN A 204 -25.92 -7.01 22.01
CA ASN A 204 -26.22 -8.42 22.28
C ASN A 204 -26.41 -8.66 23.80
N LEU A 205 -26.77 -9.91 24.14
CA LEU A 205 -26.99 -10.37 25.51
C LEU A 205 -25.80 -10.18 26.46
N LYS A 206 -24.60 -9.90 25.92
CA LYS A 206 -23.36 -9.64 26.68
C LYS A 206 -23.03 -8.15 26.80
N GLY A 207 -23.96 -7.26 26.44
CA GLY A 207 -23.76 -5.81 26.47
C GLY A 207 -22.76 -5.30 25.43
N LYS A 208 -22.48 -6.06 24.37
CA LYS A 208 -21.60 -5.64 23.28
C LYS A 208 -22.40 -5.24 22.04
N ILE A 209 -21.96 -4.20 21.35
CA ILE A 209 -22.52 -3.80 20.05
C ILE A 209 -22.31 -4.96 19.07
N ASP A 210 -23.41 -5.47 18.51
CA ASP A 210 -23.42 -6.57 17.55
C ASP A 210 -23.75 -6.09 16.13
N GLU A 211 -24.66 -5.10 16.04
CA GLU A 211 -25.12 -4.50 14.79
C GLU A 211 -24.70 -3.03 14.72
N PRO A 212 -23.42 -2.74 14.43
CA PRO A 212 -22.94 -1.37 14.50
C PRO A 212 -23.54 -0.46 13.43
N THR A 213 -23.78 0.80 13.80
CA THR A 213 -24.18 1.83 12.83
C THR A 213 -22.98 2.40 12.08
N GLU A 214 -21.79 2.39 12.70
CA GLU A 214 -20.53 2.82 12.11
C GLU A 214 -19.30 2.14 12.76
N VAL A 215 -18.20 2.09 12.00
CA VAL A 215 -16.88 1.63 12.47
C VAL A 215 -15.84 2.69 12.13
N TYR A 216 -14.91 2.95 13.04
CA TYR A 216 -13.75 3.81 12.82
C TYR A 216 -12.48 2.98 12.96
N ILE A 217 -11.57 3.12 12.00
CA ILE A 217 -10.31 2.38 11.98
C ILE A 217 -9.18 3.40 12.02
N THR A 218 -8.52 3.49 13.17
CA THR A 218 -7.28 4.27 13.29
C THR A 218 -6.12 3.40 12.89
N VAL A 219 -5.34 3.87 11.93
CA VAL A 219 -4.18 3.16 11.38
C VAL A 219 -2.93 3.97 11.64
N ARG A 220 -1.93 3.33 12.24
CA ARG A 220 -0.57 3.83 12.30
C ARG A 220 0.32 2.94 11.40
N PRO A 221 0.95 3.51 10.36
CA PRO A 221 1.89 2.77 9.53
C PRO A 221 3.09 2.29 10.34
N GLY A 222 3.55 1.07 10.05
CA GLY A 222 4.69 0.47 10.73
C GLY A 222 6.03 1.15 10.46
N LEU A 223 7.06 0.76 11.22
CA LEU A 223 8.42 1.30 11.11
C LEU A 223 9.07 1.06 9.74
N TRP A 224 8.58 0.08 8.97
CA TRP A 224 9.02 -0.13 7.59
C TRP A 224 8.86 1.14 6.72
N THR A 225 7.88 2.00 7.01
CA THR A 225 7.68 3.25 6.26
C THR A 225 8.84 4.24 6.41
N TYR A 226 9.57 4.22 7.53
CA TYR A 226 10.79 5.02 7.70
C TYR A 226 11.89 4.60 6.74
N ALA A 227 12.04 3.29 6.51
CA ALA A 227 13.07 2.74 5.66
C ALA A 227 12.67 2.78 4.17
N PHE A 228 11.39 2.62 3.85
CA PHE A 228 10.93 2.43 2.47
C PHE A 228 10.12 3.59 1.86
N LEU A 229 9.62 4.52 2.66
CA LEU A 229 8.77 5.64 2.24
C LEU A 229 9.24 7.00 2.76
N ASN A 230 10.54 7.18 2.96
CA ASN A 230 11.08 8.42 3.50
C ASN A 230 11.73 9.27 2.41
N LYS A 231 11.01 10.30 1.92
CA LYS A 231 11.49 11.21 0.86
C LYS A 231 12.78 11.92 1.26
N ALA A 232 12.83 12.52 2.46
CA ALA A 232 14.02 13.20 2.95
C ALA A 232 15.21 12.25 3.15
N GLY A 233 14.94 11.03 3.60
CA GLY A 233 15.93 9.96 3.73
C GLY A 233 16.46 9.50 2.36
N TYR A 234 15.60 9.41 1.35
CA TYR A 234 15.97 9.08 -0.03
C TYR A 234 16.92 10.12 -0.63
N GLU A 235 16.60 11.41 -0.49
CA GLU A 235 17.50 12.48 -0.95
C GLU A 235 18.85 12.43 -0.22
N ALA A 236 18.84 12.09 1.07
CA ALA A 236 20.04 11.90 1.86
C ALA A 236 20.74 10.53 1.64
N LYS A 237 20.22 9.66 0.77
CA LYS A 237 20.69 8.27 0.53
C LYS A 237 20.75 7.39 1.79
N LYS A 238 19.81 7.60 2.71
CA LYS A 238 19.67 6.86 3.98
C LYS A 238 18.42 5.99 4.05
N ALA A 239 17.50 6.15 3.11
CA ALA A 239 16.26 5.40 3.03
C ALA A 239 15.81 5.31 1.57
N LEU A 240 14.78 4.51 1.31
CA LEU A 240 14.11 4.43 0.03
C LEU A 240 12.84 5.29 0.04
N TYR A 241 12.36 5.64 -1.14
CA TYR A 241 11.07 6.28 -1.35
C TYR A 241 10.34 5.57 -2.49
N GLN A 242 9.69 4.46 -2.15
CA GLN A 242 9.12 3.51 -3.11
C GLN A 242 7.60 3.54 -3.09
N PHE A 243 7.01 4.23 -4.08
CA PHE A 243 5.56 4.26 -4.30
C PHE A 243 5.20 3.91 -5.76
N GLY A 244 3.92 3.69 -5.99
CA GLY A 244 3.27 3.48 -7.28
C GLY A 244 1.88 4.13 -7.26
N TYR A 245 0.99 3.72 -8.16
CA TYR A 245 -0.36 4.27 -8.25
C TYR A 245 -1.41 3.17 -8.13
N LEU A 246 -2.45 3.45 -7.33
CA LEU A 246 -3.63 2.62 -7.16
C LEU A 246 -4.78 3.23 -7.97
N ALA A 247 -5.35 2.45 -8.89
CA ALA A 247 -6.58 2.80 -9.57
C ALA A 247 -7.81 2.34 -8.76
N GLN A 248 -8.85 3.18 -8.68
CA GLN A 248 -10.07 2.89 -7.92
C GLN A 248 -10.75 1.61 -8.40
N ASP A 249 -10.75 1.38 -9.71
CA ASP A 249 -11.46 0.27 -10.34
C ASP A 249 -11.00 -1.10 -9.82
N ILE A 250 -9.72 -1.22 -9.42
CA ILE A 250 -9.17 -2.45 -8.81
C ILE A 250 -9.87 -2.79 -7.50
N LEU A 251 -10.19 -1.78 -6.69
CA LEU A 251 -10.90 -1.99 -5.42
C LEU A 251 -12.34 -2.42 -5.64
N LYS A 252 -12.92 -2.15 -6.82
CA LYS A 252 -14.31 -2.44 -7.16
C LYS A 252 -14.53 -3.76 -7.90
N ILE A 253 -13.47 -4.47 -8.31
CA ILE A 253 -13.57 -5.82 -8.90
C ILE A 253 -14.29 -6.76 -7.92
N ASP A 254 -15.25 -7.55 -8.40
CA ASP A 254 -16.00 -8.48 -7.56
C ASP A 254 -15.11 -9.67 -7.15
N PRO A 255 -14.79 -9.85 -5.85
CA PRO A 255 -13.95 -10.95 -5.41
C PRO A 255 -14.60 -12.33 -5.56
N TYR A 256 -15.94 -12.42 -5.69
CA TYR A 256 -16.64 -13.70 -5.76
C TYR A 256 -16.66 -14.27 -7.19
N HIS A 257 -16.94 -13.42 -8.18
CA HIS A 257 -16.98 -13.83 -9.58
C HIS A 257 -15.63 -13.68 -10.28
N ASP A 258 -14.83 -12.68 -9.89
CA ASP A 258 -13.61 -12.27 -10.61
C ASP A 258 -12.35 -12.41 -9.73
N GLU A 259 -12.31 -13.46 -8.89
CA GLU A 259 -11.22 -13.70 -7.95
C GLU A 259 -9.82 -13.59 -8.60
N LEU A 260 -9.61 -14.30 -9.72
CA LEU A 260 -8.29 -14.32 -10.37
C LEU A 260 -7.93 -12.96 -10.99
N ALA A 261 -8.93 -12.24 -11.52
CA ALA A 261 -8.75 -10.88 -12.04
C ALA A 261 -8.32 -9.93 -10.91
N LEU A 262 -8.99 -10.01 -9.76
CA LEU A 262 -8.63 -9.22 -8.59
C LEU A 262 -7.23 -9.57 -8.07
N ARG A 263 -6.89 -10.85 -7.91
CA ARG A 263 -5.54 -11.28 -7.51
C ARG A 263 -4.48 -10.72 -8.45
N LEU A 264 -4.71 -10.83 -9.77
CA LEU A 264 -3.81 -10.30 -10.79
C LEU A 264 -3.70 -8.76 -10.72
N GLY A 265 -4.83 -8.05 -10.62
CA GLY A 265 -4.84 -6.59 -10.52
C GLY A 265 -4.12 -6.06 -9.27
N LEU A 266 -4.31 -6.71 -8.12
CA LEU A 266 -3.59 -6.39 -6.88
C LEU A 266 -2.08 -6.62 -7.02
N HIS A 267 -1.68 -7.75 -7.60
CA HIS A 267 -0.28 -8.10 -7.84
C HIS A 267 0.40 -7.09 -8.77
N LEU A 268 -0.21 -6.81 -9.93
CA LEU A 268 0.30 -5.86 -10.91
C LEU A 268 0.43 -4.44 -10.34
N THR A 269 -0.54 -4.01 -9.52
CA THR A 269 -0.48 -2.70 -8.84
C THR A 269 0.79 -2.57 -8.01
N LEU A 270 1.13 -3.60 -7.23
CA LEU A 270 2.31 -3.57 -6.37
C LEU A 270 3.63 -3.79 -7.14
N GLU A 271 3.61 -4.63 -8.17
CA GLU A 271 4.80 -5.05 -8.93
C GLU A 271 5.19 -4.11 -10.07
N SER A 272 4.30 -3.19 -10.46
CA SER A 272 4.48 -2.26 -11.58
C SER A 272 5.81 -1.48 -11.54
N ARG A 273 6.37 -1.21 -10.35
CA ARG A 273 7.68 -0.55 -10.22
C ARG A 273 8.85 -1.43 -10.63
N PHE A 274 8.79 -2.73 -10.34
CA PHE A 274 9.89 -3.66 -10.56
C PHE A 274 9.94 -4.16 -12.02
N HIS A 275 8.81 -4.11 -12.71
CA HIS A 275 8.65 -4.60 -14.08
C HIS A 275 8.41 -3.44 -15.05
N THR A 276 9.44 -2.63 -15.28
CA THR A 276 9.33 -1.44 -16.16
C THR A 276 8.97 -1.79 -17.60
N SER A 277 9.37 -2.97 -18.09
CA SER A 277 8.96 -3.47 -19.41
C SER A 277 7.51 -3.94 -19.47
N GLY A 278 6.85 -4.13 -18.32
CA GLY A 278 5.49 -4.69 -18.21
C GLY A 278 5.31 -6.06 -18.87
N THR A 279 6.37 -6.70 -19.32
CA THR A 279 6.31 -7.99 -20.03
C THR A 279 6.45 -9.12 -19.02
N TYR A 280 5.50 -10.04 -19.05
CA TYR A 280 5.43 -11.18 -18.16
C TYR A 280 5.27 -12.47 -18.95
N LYS A 281 5.84 -13.56 -18.42
CA LYS A 281 5.46 -14.91 -18.81
C LYS A 281 4.18 -15.29 -18.05
N VAL A 282 3.18 -15.86 -18.72
CA VAL A 282 1.91 -16.26 -18.10
C VAL A 282 2.15 -17.21 -16.91
N GLN A 283 3.05 -18.19 -17.07
CA GLN A 283 3.44 -19.09 -15.98
C GLN A 283 3.90 -18.32 -14.72
N THR A 284 4.75 -17.31 -14.89
CA THR A 284 5.29 -16.54 -13.75
C THR A 284 4.20 -15.77 -13.01
N LEU A 285 3.20 -15.25 -13.73
CA LEU A 285 2.04 -14.61 -13.10
C LEU A 285 1.19 -15.66 -12.37
N LEU A 286 0.85 -16.78 -13.00
CA LEU A 286 0.07 -17.83 -12.34
C LEU A 286 0.76 -18.36 -11.07
N GLU A 287 2.07 -18.60 -11.12
CA GLU A 287 2.87 -19.04 -9.96
C GLU A 287 2.88 -18.02 -8.82
N ALA A 288 2.78 -16.73 -9.12
CA ALA A 288 2.66 -15.69 -8.11
C ALA A 288 1.28 -15.71 -7.43
N LEU A 289 0.23 -15.94 -8.22
CA LEU A 289 -1.18 -15.79 -7.79
C LEU A 289 -1.79 -17.04 -7.19
N LEU A 290 -1.32 -18.23 -7.59
CA LEU A 290 -1.92 -19.53 -7.27
C LEU A 290 -0.93 -20.47 -6.59
N PRO A 291 -1.41 -21.44 -5.79
CA PRO A 291 -0.60 -22.56 -5.33
C PRO A 291 0.03 -23.32 -6.50
N GLN A 292 1.25 -23.83 -6.29
CA GLN A 292 1.94 -24.62 -7.33
C GLN A 292 1.18 -25.91 -7.66
N THR A 293 0.47 -26.48 -6.68
CA THR A 293 -0.38 -27.66 -6.84
C THR A 293 -1.43 -27.45 -7.93
N ASP A 294 -2.10 -26.31 -7.95
CA ASP A 294 -3.17 -26.00 -8.92
C ASP A 294 -2.64 -25.98 -10.35
N ILE A 295 -1.41 -25.46 -10.53
CA ILE A 295 -0.74 -25.37 -11.83
C ILE A 295 -0.28 -26.77 -12.26
N ASN A 296 0.36 -27.54 -11.37
CA ASN A 296 0.83 -28.89 -11.66
C ASN A 296 -0.33 -29.82 -12.03
N GLU A 297 -1.42 -29.76 -11.28
CA GLU A 297 -2.63 -30.53 -11.58
C GLU A 297 -3.25 -30.13 -12.94
N ALA A 298 -3.16 -28.85 -13.32
CA ALA A 298 -3.60 -28.39 -14.63
C ALA A 298 -2.67 -28.84 -15.76
N ILE A 299 -1.37 -29.03 -15.51
CA ILE A 299 -0.43 -29.61 -16.48
C ILE A 299 -0.80 -31.09 -16.75
N GLU A 300 -1.13 -31.84 -15.69
CA GLU A 300 -1.38 -33.28 -15.78
C GLU A 300 -2.80 -33.63 -16.26
N ASN A 301 -3.78 -32.75 -16.00
CA ASN A 301 -5.20 -33.03 -16.27
C ASN A 301 -5.81 -32.02 -17.26
N ARG A 302 -6.29 -32.53 -18.40
CA ARG A 302 -6.86 -31.72 -19.49
C ARG A 302 -8.08 -30.88 -19.07
N ASP A 303 -8.93 -31.38 -18.18
CA ASP A 303 -10.11 -30.64 -17.72
C ASP A 303 -9.72 -29.51 -16.78
N LYS A 304 -8.72 -29.75 -15.92
CA LYS A 304 -8.14 -28.70 -15.05
C LYS A 304 -7.41 -27.65 -15.89
N ALA A 305 -6.65 -28.05 -16.91
CA ALA A 305 -6.03 -27.15 -17.90
C ALA A 305 -7.07 -26.23 -18.55
N TYR A 306 -8.20 -26.80 -18.96
CA TYR A 306 -9.29 -26.08 -19.60
C TYR A 306 -9.91 -25.06 -18.65
N LYS A 307 -10.24 -25.47 -17.43
CA LYS A 307 -10.80 -24.59 -16.40
C LYS A 307 -9.86 -23.45 -16.04
N LEU A 308 -8.57 -23.72 -15.83
CA LEU A 308 -7.59 -22.70 -15.50
C LEU A 308 -7.36 -21.73 -16.66
N THR A 309 -7.30 -22.22 -17.90
CA THR A 309 -7.21 -21.37 -19.09
C THR A 309 -8.42 -20.45 -19.22
N ASN A 310 -9.63 -20.96 -18.99
CA ASN A 310 -10.82 -20.13 -19.06
C ASN A 310 -10.86 -19.09 -17.93
N ARG A 311 -10.47 -19.46 -16.70
CA ARG A 311 -10.33 -18.51 -15.59
C ARG A 311 -9.30 -17.42 -15.90
N TRP A 312 -8.17 -17.79 -16.50
CA TRP A 312 -7.13 -16.86 -16.93
C TRP A 312 -7.64 -15.90 -18.00
N ASN A 313 -8.31 -16.41 -19.04
CA ASN A 313 -8.87 -15.57 -20.10
C ASN A 313 -9.96 -14.62 -19.58
N HIS A 314 -10.85 -15.12 -18.72
CA HIS A 314 -11.85 -14.28 -18.03
C HIS A 314 -11.18 -13.19 -17.19
N ALA A 315 -10.10 -13.51 -16.48
CA ALA A 315 -9.36 -12.51 -15.71
C ALA A 315 -8.77 -11.41 -16.61
N LEU A 316 -8.26 -11.75 -17.79
CA LEU A 316 -7.78 -10.77 -18.76
C LEU A 316 -8.91 -9.94 -19.38
N GLU A 317 -10.09 -10.54 -19.62
CA GLU A 317 -11.29 -9.83 -20.08
C GLU A 317 -11.69 -8.76 -19.07
N VAL A 318 -11.87 -9.14 -17.80
CA VAL A 318 -12.19 -8.21 -16.71
C VAL A 318 -11.16 -7.09 -16.62
N LEU A 319 -9.85 -7.40 -16.63
CA LEU A 319 -8.83 -6.35 -16.56
C LEU A 319 -8.80 -5.45 -17.80
N SER A 320 -9.13 -5.96 -18.99
CA SER A 320 -9.21 -5.17 -20.22
C SER A 320 -10.36 -4.16 -20.23
N GLU A 321 -11.44 -4.45 -19.50
CA GLU A 321 -12.55 -3.52 -19.29
C GLU A 321 -12.14 -2.35 -18.37
N LEU A 322 -11.15 -2.56 -17.49
CA LEU A 322 -10.58 -1.55 -16.61
C LEU A 322 -9.57 -0.66 -17.34
N LYS A 323 -10.03 0.03 -18.40
CA LYS A 323 -9.18 0.89 -19.25
C LYS A 323 -8.43 1.99 -18.49
N ARG A 324 -8.88 2.34 -17.28
CA ARG A 324 -8.25 3.32 -16.38
C ARG A 324 -7.14 2.70 -15.49
N ALA A 325 -7.05 1.38 -15.43
CA ALA A 325 -6.10 0.66 -14.60
C ALA A 325 -5.05 -0.11 -15.40
N PHE A 326 -5.41 -0.72 -16.54
CA PHE A 326 -4.47 -1.52 -17.34
C PHE A 326 -4.68 -1.39 -18.86
N GLN A 327 -3.58 -1.60 -19.58
CA GLN A 327 -3.52 -1.86 -21.01
C GLN A 327 -2.82 -3.21 -21.22
N ILE A 328 -3.43 -4.08 -22.03
CA ILE A 328 -2.97 -5.46 -22.22
C ILE A 328 -2.63 -5.66 -23.69
N GLU A 329 -1.41 -6.13 -23.95
CA GLU A 329 -0.91 -6.47 -25.27
C GLU A 329 -0.43 -7.92 -25.29
N PHE A 330 -0.84 -8.66 -26.32
CA PHE A 330 -0.49 -10.07 -26.50
C PHE A 330 0.70 -10.19 -27.44
N ASP A 331 1.76 -10.86 -27.00
CA ASP A 331 2.93 -11.11 -27.83
C ASP A 331 2.53 -11.98 -29.05
N PRO A 332 2.71 -11.51 -30.29
CA PRO A 332 2.22 -12.24 -31.46
C PRO A 332 2.99 -13.53 -31.74
N ALA A 333 4.23 -13.64 -31.26
CA ALA A 333 5.08 -14.81 -31.50
C ALA A 333 4.78 -15.96 -30.53
N THR A 334 4.44 -15.64 -29.28
CA THR A 334 4.30 -16.62 -28.19
C THR A 334 2.86 -16.74 -27.67
N TYR A 335 1.99 -15.76 -27.93
CA TYR A 335 0.59 -15.73 -27.52
C TYR A 335 -0.36 -15.63 -28.74
N PRO A 336 -0.58 -16.76 -29.45
CA PRO A 336 -1.37 -16.77 -30.68
C PRO A 336 -2.87 -16.61 -30.41
N GLU A 337 -3.62 -16.16 -31.42
CA GLU A 337 -5.04 -15.78 -31.31
C GLU A 337 -5.95 -16.88 -30.76
N GLN A 338 -5.64 -18.16 -31.00
CA GLN A 338 -6.43 -19.30 -30.49
C GLN A 338 -6.39 -19.43 -28.96
N LEU A 339 -5.42 -18.80 -28.28
CA LEU A 339 -5.30 -18.81 -26.83
C LEU A 339 -5.87 -17.55 -26.17
N ARG A 340 -6.11 -16.49 -26.95
CA ARG A 340 -6.53 -15.18 -26.44
C ARG A 340 -7.98 -15.21 -25.95
N PRO A 341 -8.37 -14.29 -25.06
CA PRO A 341 -9.75 -14.18 -24.62
C PRO A 341 -10.72 -13.93 -25.78
N GLY A 342 -11.97 -14.38 -25.66
CA GLY A 342 -12.98 -14.31 -26.73
C GLY A 342 -12.76 -15.19 -27.98
N SER A 343 -11.63 -15.89 -28.11
CA SER A 343 -11.33 -16.69 -29.31
C SER A 343 -12.21 -17.95 -29.43
N LYS A 344 -12.87 -18.10 -30.58
CA LYS A 344 -13.69 -19.29 -30.92
C LYS A 344 -12.90 -20.39 -31.63
N ALA A 345 -11.63 -20.15 -31.93
CA ALA A 345 -10.80 -21.08 -32.66
C ALA A 345 -10.48 -22.32 -31.83
N ARG A 346 -10.30 -23.47 -32.50
CA ARG A 346 -9.91 -24.71 -31.82
C ARG A 346 -8.51 -24.55 -31.19
N LYS A 347 -8.42 -24.76 -29.88
CA LYS A 347 -7.15 -24.75 -29.15
C LYS A 347 -6.21 -25.85 -29.69
N PRO A 348 -4.93 -25.55 -29.97
CA PRO A 348 -3.98 -26.53 -30.50
C PRO A 348 -3.67 -27.65 -29.50
N ARG A 349 -3.03 -28.73 -29.95
CA ARG A 349 -2.49 -29.74 -29.03
C ARG A 349 -1.38 -29.12 -28.17
N GLY A 350 -1.37 -29.42 -26.87
CA GLY A 350 -0.45 -28.81 -25.91
C GLY A 350 -0.67 -27.31 -25.71
N TYR A 351 -1.92 -26.85 -25.85
CA TYR A 351 -2.25 -25.42 -25.73
C TYR A 351 -1.92 -24.86 -24.35
N PHE A 352 -1.97 -25.68 -23.30
CA PHE A 352 -1.76 -25.20 -21.94
C PHE A 352 -0.29 -24.92 -21.67
N GLU A 353 0.61 -25.79 -22.11
CA GLU A 353 2.06 -25.56 -22.06
C GLU A 353 2.45 -24.34 -22.90
N ARG A 354 1.82 -24.18 -24.07
CA ARG A 354 1.99 -22.97 -24.90
C ARG A 354 1.48 -21.72 -24.18
N LEU A 355 0.32 -21.80 -23.52
CA LEU A 355 -0.22 -20.70 -22.71
C LEU A 355 0.75 -20.32 -21.59
N LEU A 356 1.25 -21.30 -20.83
CA LEU A 356 2.23 -21.08 -19.77
C LEU A 356 3.50 -20.43 -20.30
N ALA A 357 3.95 -20.82 -21.51
CA ALA A 357 5.11 -20.25 -22.17
C ALA A 357 4.87 -18.85 -22.79
N ALA A 358 3.61 -18.46 -22.99
CA ALA A 358 3.26 -17.23 -23.66
C ALA A 358 3.70 -15.99 -22.88
N LYS A 359 4.05 -14.93 -23.63
CA LYS A 359 4.36 -13.61 -23.06
C LYS A 359 3.16 -12.67 -23.24
N ILE A 360 2.92 -11.88 -22.22
CA ILE A 360 1.90 -10.84 -22.21
C ILE A 360 2.50 -9.57 -21.64
N THR A 361 2.14 -8.45 -22.23
CA THR A 361 2.59 -7.14 -21.79
C THR A 361 1.41 -6.42 -21.14
N ILE A 362 1.56 -6.06 -19.87
CA ILE A 362 0.53 -5.36 -19.09
C ILE A 362 1.14 -4.11 -18.47
N HIS A 363 0.58 -2.95 -18.83
CA HIS A 363 1.05 -1.66 -18.37
C HIS A 363 -0.07 -0.84 -17.73
N PRO A 364 0.24 0.01 -16.75
CA PRO A 364 -0.72 0.99 -16.28
C PRO A 364 -0.93 2.07 -17.38
N PRO A 365 -2.16 2.58 -17.57
CA PRO A 365 -2.44 3.58 -18.59
C PRO A 365 -1.90 4.96 -18.20
N ALA A 366 -1.81 5.86 -19.18
CA ALA A 366 -1.52 7.26 -18.92
C ALA A 366 -2.49 7.86 -17.87
N PRO A 367 -2.03 8.72 -16.96
CA PRO A 367 -0.67 9.28 -16.86
C PRO A 367 0.28 8.49 -15.94
N ILE A 368 -0.07 7.28 -15.48
CA ILE A 368 0.73 6.55 -14.49
C ILE A 368 2.18 6.31 -14.95
N PRO A 369 2.47 5.88 -16.20
CA PRO A 369 3.85 5.76 -16.69
C PRO A 369 4.64 7.07 -16.61
N GLU A 370 4.03 8.20 -16.98
CA GLU A 370 4.66 9.52 -16.92
C GLU A 370 4.95 9.93 -15.48
N LEU A 371 4.00 9.69 -14.56
CA LEU A 371 4.16 9.96 -13.14
C LEU A 371 5.25 9.09 -12.49
N LEU A 372 5.37 7.82 -12.92
CA LEU A 372 6.43 6.91 -12.48
C LEU A 372 7.80 7.29 -13.07
N ALA A 373 7.84 7.89 -14.27
CA ALA A 373 9.06 8.42 -14.87
C ALA A 373 9.51 9.72 -14.20
N ALA A 374 8.56 10.58 -13.80
CA ALA A 374 8.80 11.89 -13.18
C ALA A 374 9.05 11.84 -11.66
N LYS A 375 9.72 10.78 -11.17
CA LYS A 375 9.90 10.30 -9.77
C LYS A 375 10.28 11.30 -8.64
N THR A 376 10.20 12.61 -8.83
CA THR A 376 10.65 13.62 -7.86
C THR A 376 9.54 14.40 -7.13
N ASP A 377 8.29 14.46 -7.61
CA ASP A 377 7.22 15.12 -6.85
C ASP A 377 5.85 14.48 -7.06
N PRO A 378 5.28 13.78 -6.06
CA PRO A 378 3.85 13.50 -6.05
C PRO A 378 3.11 14.83 -5.82
N LYS A 379 2.94 15.64 -6.88
CA LYS A 379 2.10 16.83 -6.81
C LYS A 379 0.64 16.39 -6.59
N LEU A 380 0.15 16.61 -5.38
CA LEU A 380 -1.25 16.94 -5.15
C LEU A 380 -1.50 18.26 -5.90
N VAL A 381 -2.26 18.20 -7.00
CA VAL A 381 -2.69 19.41 -7.70
C VAL A 381 -3.78 20.05 -6.85
N LEU A 382 -3.38 20.97 -5.97
CA LEU A 382 -4.28 22.01 -5.47
C LEU A 382 -4.28 23.15 -6.49
N PRO A 383 -5.45 23.65 -6.94
CA PRO A 383 -5.51 24.77 -7.87
C PRO A 383 -4.98 26.02 -7.17
N LYS A 384 -3.89 26.59 -7.69
CA LYS A 384 -3.47 27.94 -7.32
C LYS A 384 -4.34 28.93 -8.09
N SER A 385 -5.22 29.61 -7.39
CA SER A 385 -5.70 30.92 -7.81
C SER A 385 -4.52 31.90 -7.76
N ASN A 386 -4.22 32.54 -8.89
CA ASN A 386 -3.28 33.66 -8.93
C ASN A 386 -4.00 34.92 -8.41
N PRO A 387 -3.31 35.73 -7.59
CA PRO A 387 -3.41 37.16 -7.72
C PRO A 387 -2.07 37.72 -8.23
N ALA A 388 -2.17 38.55 -9.26
CA ALA A 388 -1.08 39.29 -9.85
C ALA A 388 -0.32 40.13 -8.81
N ILE A 389 1.00 40.15 -8.92
CA ILE A 389 1.89 41.02 -8.16
C ILE A 389 1.84 42.41 -8.81
N GLN A 390 1.28 43.40 -8.10
CA GLN A 390 1.60 44.80 -8.30
C GLN A 390 2.68 45.21 -7.29
N THR A 391 3.75 45.79 -7.82
CA THR A 391 4.85 46.44 -7.12
C THR A 391 4.39 47.77 -6.52
N VAL A 392 4.43 47.92 -5.19
CA VAL A 392 4.60 49.23 -4.55
C VAL A 392 5.38 49.07 -3.23
N ASN A 393 6.34 49.97 -3.05
CA ASN A 393 7.28 50.08 -1.94
C ASN A 393 6.59 50.50 -0.62
N SER A 394 7.15 50.07 0.53
CA SER A 394 7.67 50.93 1.62
C SER A 394 7.42 50.42 3.05
N SER A 395 8.53 50.36 3.80
CA SER A 395 8.77 50.72 5.22
C SER A 395 8.23 49.86 6.39
N THR A 396 9.22 49.23 7.06
CA THR A 396 9.46 49.10 8.52
C THR A 396 8.37 48.57 9.46
N THR A 397 8.62 47.36 9.98
CA THR A 397 8.43 47.02 11.41
C THR A 397 9.26 45.78 11.73
N THR A 398 10.02 45.85 12.82
CA THR A 398 10.93 44.83 13.34
C THR A 398 10.20 43.53 13.69
N SER A 399 10.27 42.53 12.81
CA SER A 399 10.22 41.11 13.16
C SER A 399 11.62 40.55 12.90
N THR A 400 12.22 39.86 13.86
CA THR A 400 13.50 39.16 13.74
C THR A 400 13.43 38.16 12.60
N GLU A 401 13.78 38.59 11.38
CA GLU A 401 13.83 37.73 10.20
C GLU A 401 14.81 36.58 10.47
N LEU A 402 14.35 35.35 10.25
CA LEU A 402 15.15 34.15 10.48
C LEU A 402 16.42 34.19 9.62
N THR A 403 17.58 34.33 10.25
CA THR A 403 18.86 34.46 9.55
C THR A 403 19.34 33.12 9.00
N GLY A 404 20.11 33.16 7.90
CA GLY A 404 20.74 31.97 7.31
C GLY A 404 21.64 31.21 8.29
N GLU A 405 22.29 31.93 9.21
CA GLU A 405 23.16 31.34 10.24
C GLU A 405 22.35 30.60 11.32
N GLN A 406 21.21 31.15 11.76
CA GLN A 406 20.30 30.45 12.69
C GLN A 406 19.79 29.14 12.08
N ILE A 407 19.45 29.14 10.79
CA ILE A 407 19.00 27.95 10.06
C ILE A 407 20.12 26.90 10.01
N ARG A 408 21.36 27.35 9.71
CA ARG A 408 22.54 26.47 9.66
C ARG A 408 22.81 25.84 11.01
N LEU A 409 22.81 26.63 12.09
CA LEU A 409 23.08 26.17 13.45
C LEU A 409 21.99 25.19 13.93
N ALA A 410 20.71 25.52 13.73
CA ALA A 410 19.61 24.63 14.13
C ALA A 410 19.62 23.32 13.32
N ARG A 411 19.93 23.38 12.02
CA ARG A 411 20.12 22.18 11.19
C ARG A 411 21.27 21.31 11.71
N GLN A 412 22.40 21.92 12.06
CA GLN A 412 23.56 21.22 12.61
C GLN A 412 23.28 20.62 13.99
N ALA A 413 22.55 21.33 14.85
CA ALA A 413 22.12 20.84 16.17
C ALA A 413 21.26 19.57 16.06
N LYS A 414 20.43 19.47 15.01
CA LYS A 414 19.67 18.25 14.70
C LYS A 414 20.47 17.17 13.96
N GLY A 415 21.75 17.39 13.67
CA GLY A 415 22.61 16.47 12.92
C GLY A 415 22.19 16.29 11.46
N TRP A 416 21.57 17.30 10.85
CA TRP A 416 21.06 17.24 9.47
C TRP A 416 22.06 17.84 8.48
N SER A 417 22.18 17.24 7.29
CA SER A 417 22.90 17.84 6.15
C SER A 417 21.99 18.81 5.39
N GLN A 418 22.57 19.72 4.59
CA GLN A 418 21.79 20.63 3.74
C GLN A 418 20.83 19.86 2.81
N VAL A 419 21.26 18.71 2.28
CA VAL A 419 20.44 17.82 1.46
C VAL A 419 19.25 17.26 2.25
N LYS A 420 19.47 16.84 3.51
CA LYS A 420 18.40 16.33 4.36
C LYS A 420 17.36 17.41 4.68
N LEU A 421 17.79 18.64 4.95
CA LEU A 421 16.88 19.78 5.15
C LEU A 421 16.12 20.12 3.86
N ALA A 422 16.80 20.07 2.71
CA ALA A 422 16.18 20.33 1.41
C ALA A 422 15.03 19.36 1.13
N GLY A 423 15.23 18.07 1.41
CA GLY A 423 14.19 17.06 1.22
C GLY A 423 13.00 17.18 2.15
N TRP A 424 13.21 17.66 3.38
CA TRP A 424 12.10 18.00 4.27
C TRP A 424 11.28 19.19 3.79
N LEU A 425 11.92 20.16 3.14
CA LEU A 425 11.28 21.36 2.62
C LEU A 425 10.70 21.17 1.21
N GLY A 426 11.02 20.06 0.53
CA GLY A 426 10.65 19.84 -0.87
C GLY A 426 11.34 20.82 -1.82
N VAL A 427 12.58 21.22 -1.52
CA VAL A 427 13.38 22.18 -2.30
C VAL A 427 14.73 21.56 -2.66
N THR A 428 15.52 22.23 -3.51
CA THR A 428 16.85 21.73 -3.89
C THR A 428 17.90 22.01 -2.81
N GLN A 429 18.96 21.20 -2.74
CA GLN A 429 20.11 21.48 -1.85
C GLN A 429 20.68 22.89 -2.08
N ALA A 430 20.80 23.32 -3.34
CA ALA A 430 21.29 24.64 -3.70
C ALA A 430 20.40 25.76 -3.11
N PHE A 431 19.09 25.53 -3.06
CA PHE A 431 18.15 26.46 -2.41
C PHE A 431 18.46 26.64 -0.92
N VAL A 432 18.66 25.53 -0.19
CA VAL A 432 19.04 25.57 1.24
C VAL A 432 20.42 26.21 1.43
N SER A 433 21.40 25.90 0.59
CA SER A 433 22.73 26.51 0.65
C SER A 433 22.67 28.03 0.46
N ASN A 434 21.83 28.50 -0.47
CA ASN A 434 21.66 29.93 -0.72
C ASN A 434 20.93 30.65 0.42
N ILE A 435 19.99 29.99 1.09
CA ILE A 435 19.36 30.52 2.30
C ILE A 435 20.37 30.63 3.44
N GLU A 436 21.14 29.56 3.69
CA GLU A 436 22.14 29.56 4.77
C GLU A 436 23.24 30.61 4.56
N LYS A 437 23.56 30.93 3.31
CA LYS A 437 24.52 31.98 2.95
C LYS A 437 23.93 33.40 2.99
N GLY A 438 22.62 33.55 3.24
CA GLY A 438 21.94 34.85 3.21
C GLY A 438 21.72 35.42 1.80
N ASN A 439 21.96 34.63 0.75
CA ASN A 439 21.86 35.06 -0.65
C ASN A 439 20.42 35.05 -1.19
N ARG A 440 19.42 34.70 -0.36
CA ARG A 440 18.02 34.61 -0.76
C ARG A 440 17.10 34.98 0.38
N THR A 441 16.15 35.88 0.11
CA THR A 441 15.10 36.25 1.05
C THR A 441 14.06 35.14 1.17
N LEU A 442 13.65 34.85 2.40
CA LEU A 442 12.66 33.83 2.72
C LEU A 442 11.25 34.43 2.59
N SER A 443 10.34 33.72 1.93
CA SER A 443 8.91 34.05 2.04
C SER A 443 8.42 33.72 3.44
N LYS A 444 7.45 34.47 3.98
CA LYS A 444 6.84 34.22 5.30
C LYS A 444 6.35 32.77 5.51
N GLU A 445 5.81 32.15 4.47
CA GLU A 445 5.37 30.73 4.53
C GLU A 445 6.55 29.76 4.72
N MET A 446 7.64 29.99 3.98
CA MET A 446 8.86 29.18 4.07
C MET A 446 9.58 29.38 5.41
N GLU A 447 9.58 30.61 5.93
CA GLU A 447 10.13 30.91 7.25
C GLU A 447 9.36 30.17 8.35
N ALA A 448 8.02 30.19 8.32
CA ALA A 448 7.20 29.43 9.26
C ALA A 448 7.45 27.91 9.19
N LYS A 449 7.62 27.36 7.98
CA LYS A 449 8.00 25.95 7.79
C LYS A 449 9.38 25.66 8.38
N LEU A 450 10.37 26.52 8.16
CA LEU A 450 11.73 26.38 8.70
C LEU A 450 11.74 26.43 10.22
N ARG A 451 11.06 27.40 10.84
CA ARG A 451 10.94 27.52 12.30
C ARG A 451 10.32 26.27 12.91
N LYS A 452 9.21 25.78 12.34
CA LYS A 452 8.54 24.55 12.79
C LYS A 452 9.41 23.30 12.58
N LEU A 453 10.14 23.20 11.48
CA LEU A 453 10.93 22.01 11.16
C LEU A 453 12.23 21.93 11.97
N LEU A 454 12.83 23.08 12.27
CA LEU A 454 14.11 23.20 12.97
C LEU A 454 13.97 23.52 14.48
N ASP A 455 12.73 23.63 14.98
CA ASP A 455 12.40 24.02 16.36
C ASP A 455 13.06 25.34 16.79
N ILE A 456 13.07 26.33 15.90
CA ILE A 456 13.63 27.66 16.18
C ILE A 456 12.52 28.52 16.81
N GLN A 457 12.75 28.98 18.04
CA GLN A 457 11.85 29.91 18.74
C GLN A 457 11.93 31.33 18.16
N ASP A 458 10.89 32.13 18.38
CA ASP A 458 10.74 33.49 17.83
C ASP A 458 11.80 34.49 18.28
#